data_AF-A0A2U1F8W3-F1
#
_entry.id   AF-A0A2U1F8W3-F1
#
_cell.length_a   1.000
_cell.length_b   1.000
_cell.length_c   1.000
_cell.angle_alpha   90.00
_cell.angle_beta   90.00
_cell.angle_gamma   90.00
#
_symmetry.space_group_name_H-M   'P 1'
#
loop_
_entity.id
_entity.type
_entity.pdbx_description
1 polymer ?
#
loop_
_entity_poly.entity_id
_entity_poly.type
_entity_poly.pdbx_seq_one_letter_code
_entity_poly.pdbx_strand_id
1 'polypeptide(L)'
;MNGPPAATTPAPPTSAEEPWPVRTVARKIAAWIDRLGAVWVEGQLTQVTARPGSSTAFLVLRDPAADVSLGLTAPTSMVRGAAPPLAEGARVVVHGKPSYFFGRGTLSLRVDEIRPVGVGELLARIERLRALLAAEGLFDPARKRRPPRLPRCVGLITSRASAAEHDVVTVATGRWPAVRFRTCNTPTQGAQAVPEILDALSALDRDPDVEVIVLARGGGSVEDLLPFSDEALCRGVAACRTPVVSAIGHEPDTPLVDHVADVRAATPTDAAKRIVPDLAEETAHLAQLRRRAHRALHAWVEREDAALAALRRRAVLADPLGPIAAREDAVAALRARARHVVDAGLTARDADLRHLRASLTALGPAATLARGYAIVQHGADGRPPGVDAPVLRSAGAPAAGDHLRVRLADGAVHAIVTDRDDS
;
A
#
# COMPACT_ATOMS: atom_id res chain seq x y z
N MET A 1 75.61 31.92 18.68
CA MET A 1 76.54 31.05 19.43
C MET A 1 75.91 29.67 19.60
N ASN A 2 76.16 28.86 18.59
CA ASN A 2 76.18 27.40 18.47
C ASN A 2 76.48 27.25 16.97
N GLY A 3 77.73 26.87 16.65
CA GLY A 3 78.25 26.99 15.29
C GLY A 3 77.41 26.17 14.29
N PRO A 4 77.08 26.71 13.11
CA PRO A 4 76.34 25.96 12.10
C PRO A 4 77.18 24.78 11.59
N PRO A 5 76.56 23.64 11.22
CA PRO A 5 77.29 22.52 10.64
C PRO A 5 77.94 22.92 9.31
N ALA A 6 79.19 22.54 9.14
CA ALA A 6 79.99 22.86 7.96
C ALA A 6 79.28 22.42 6.67
N ALA A 7 79.06 23.39 5.77
CA ALA A 7 78.54 23.15 4.43
C ALA A 7 79.50 22.20 3.69
N THR A 8 78.95 21.09 3.20
CA THR A 8 79.69 20.11 2.40
C THR A 8 79.98 20.72 1.03
N THR A 9 81.24 21.01 0.73
CA THR A 9 81.68 21.47 -0.60
C THR A 9 81.24 20.46 -1.66
N PRO A 10 80.56 20.87 -2.75
CA PRO A 10 80.21 19.97 -3.84
C PRO A 10 81.50 19.44 -4.49
N ALA A 11 81.59 18.11 -4.62
CA ALA A 11 82.69 17.47 -5.34
C ALA A 11 82.64 17.90 -6.82
N PRO A 12 83.80 18.04 -7.50
CA PRO A 12 83.83 18.41 -8.90
C PRO A 12 83.00 17.44 -9.75
N PRO A 13 82.30 17.92 -10.80
CA PRO A 13 81.52 17.06 -11.68
C PRO A 13 82.43 16.06 -12.37
N THR A 14 82.05 14.77 -12.36
CA THR A 14 82.76 13.71 -13.06
C THR A 14 82.71 13.93 -14.57
N SER A 15 83.83 13.74 -15.26
CA SER A 15 83.91 13.73 -16.73
C SER A 15 84.17 12.31 -17.26
N ALA A 16 84.02 12.11 -18.57
CA ALA A 16 84.36 10.82 -19.20
C ALA A 16 85.87 10.51 -19.11
N GLU A 17 86.71 11.55 -19.00
CA GLU A 17 88.16 11.45 -18.89
C GLU A 17 88.62 11.19 -17.44
N GLU A 18 87.79 11.53 -16.45
CA GLU A 18 88.02 11.28 -15.02
C GLU A 18 86.83 10.58 -14.34
N PRO A 19 86.53 9.31 -14.70
CA PRO A 19 85.41 8.59 -14.11
C PRO A 19 85.70 8.20 -12.67
N TRP A 20 84.68 8.27 -11.81
CA TRP A 20 84.79 7.70 -10.47
C TRP A 20 84.76 6.17 -10.51
N PRO A 21 85.64 5.51 -9.72
CA PRO A 21 85.51 4.08 -9.47
C PRO A 21 84.14 3.76 -8.85
N VAL A 22 83.55 2.61 -9.23
CA VAL A 22 82.24 2.15 -8.71
C VAL A 22 82.19 2.18 -7.17
N ARG A 23 83.29 1.82 -6.49
CA ARG A 23 83.44 1.90 -5.03
C ARG A 23 83.24 3.31 -4.46
N THR A 24 83.67 4.35 -5.19
CA THR A 24 83.60 5.75 -4.75
C THR A 24 82.15 6.25 -4.84
N VAL A 25 81.46 5.91 -5.94
CA VAL A 25 80.02 6.19 -6.10
C VAL A 25 79.21 5.48 -5.03
N ALA A 26 79.45 4.18 -4.82
CA ALA A 26 78.74 3.39 -3.80
C ALA A 26 78.94 3.95 -2.38
N ARG A 27 80.16 4.41 -2.04
CA ARG A 27 80.42 5.05 -0.73
C ARG A 27 79.69 6.38 -0.57
N LYS A 28 79.61 7.18 -1.63
CA LYS A 28 78.86 8.45 -1.61
C LYS A 28 77.35 8.19 -1.48
N ILE A 29 76.80 7.20 -2.18
CA ILE A 29 75.40 6.78 -2.04
C ILE A 29 75.10 6.35 -0.61
N ALA A 30 75.94 5.48 -0.03
CA ALA A 30 75.79 5.05 1.36
C ALA A 30 75.82 6.23 2.34
N ALA A 31 76.77 7.16 2.18
CA ALA A 31 76.88 8.35 3.03
C ALA A 31 75.68 9.29 2.89
N TRP A 32 75.09 9.38 1.70
CA TRP A 32 73.90 10.19 1.46
C TRP A 32 72.66 9.57 2.12
N ILE A 33 72.47 8.25 1.96
CA ILE A 33 71.39 7.49 2.58
C ILE A 33 71.49 7.57 4.12
N ASP A 34 72.70 7.53 4.68
CA ASP A 34 72.93 7.60 6.12
C ASP A 34 72.44 8.92 6.76
N ARG A 35 72.32 9.99 5.95
CA ARG A 35 71.78 11.29 6.40
C ARG A 35 70.31 11.24 6.80
N LEU A 36 69.56 10.23 6.36
CA LEU A 36 68.15 10.06 6.77
C LEU A 36 68.02 9.75 8.27
N GLY A 37 69.07 9.20 8.89
CA GLY A 37 69.05 8.84 10.30
C GLY A 37 68.13 7.65 10.60
N ALA A 38 67.81 7.46 11.88
CA ALA A 38 66.85 6.45 12.31
C ALA A 38 65.41 6.99 12.17
N VAL A 39 64.52 6.17 11.63
CA VAL A 39 63.13 6.55 11.33
C VAL A 39 62.15 5.48 11.79
N TRP A 40 60.96 5.93 12.15
CA TRP A 40 59.79 5.07 12.37
C TRP A 40 58.99 4.95 11.08
N VAL A 41 58.68 3.72 10.67
CA VAL A 41 57.91 3.43 9.46
C VAL A 41 56.80 2.44 9.79
N GLU A 42 55.59 2.72 9.34
CA GLU A 42 54.46 1.81 9.43
C GLU A 42 54.29 1.07 8.09
N GLY A 43 53.94 -0.21 8.15
CA GLY A 43 53.52 -0.93 6.96
C GLY A 43 53.09 -2.37 7.25
N GLN A 44 52.75 -3.10 6.20
CA GLN A 44 52.36 -4.50 6.26
C GLN A 44 53.51 -5.40 5.83
N LEU A 45 53.79 -6.44 6.61
CA LEU A 45 54.80 -7.44 6.26
C LEU A 45 54.26 -8.33 5.13
N THR A 46 54.81 -8.23 3.92
CA THR A 46 54.39 -9.10 2.80
C THR A 46 55.20 -10.37 2.71
N GLN A 47 56.42 -10.37 3.25
CA GLN A 47 57.29 -11.53 3.27
C GLN A 47 58.11 -11.54 4.56
N VAL A 48 58.18 -12.69 5.22
CA VAL A 48 58.94 -12.89 6.46
C VAL A 48 59.88 -14.08 6.31
N THR A 49 61.17 -13.83 6.03
CA THR A 49 62.18 -14.89 5.85
C THR A 49 63.15 -14.94 7.02
N ALA A 50 62.89 -15.82 8.00
CA ALA A 50 63.70 -16.03 9.20
C ALA A 50 64.24 -17.49 9.28
N ARG A 51 65.29 -17.78 8.51
CA ARG A 51 65.89 -19.13 8.41
C ARG A 51 66.58 -19.57 9.72
N PRO A 52 66.42 -20.82 10.17
CA PRO A 52 67.18 -21.37 11.29
C PRO A 52 68.69 -21.30 11.00
N GLY A 53 69.49 -20.78 11.93
CA GLY A 53 70.96 -20.69 11.81
C GLY A 53 71.50 -19.41 11.16
N SER A 54 70.66 -18.55 10.57
CA SER A 54 71.06 -17.21 10.10
C SER A 54 70.87 -16.18 11.21
N SER A 55 71.86 -15.30 11.43
CA SER A 55 71.75 -14.20 12.41
C SER A 55 70.78 -13.10 11.98
N THR A 56 70.50 -13.04 10.67
CA THR A 56 69.74 -11.95 10.05
C THR A 56 68.52 -12.50 9.32
N ALA A 57 67.36 -11.92 9.62
CA ALA A 57 66.09 -12.14 8.94
C ALA A 57 65.86 -11.02 7.91
N PHE A 58 65.28 -11.41 6.77
CA PHE A 58 64.88 -10.49 5.72
C PHE A 58 63.36 -10.39 5.69
N LEU A 59 62.84 -9.18 5.78
CA LEU A 59 61.41 -8.93 5.65
C LEU A 59 61.15 -7.93 4.52
N VAL A 60 59.92 -7.88 4.03
CA VAL A 60 59.48 -6.84 3.09
C VAL A 60 58.30 -6.13 3.73
N LEU A 61 58.45 -4.82 3.92
CA LEU A 61 57.41 -3.94 4.44
C LEU A 61 56.78 -3.21 3.27
N ARG A 62 55.47 -3.35 3.11
CA ARG A 62 54.70 -2.66 2.07
C ARG A 62 53.81 -1.61 2.70
N ASP A 63 53.71 -0.46 2.03
CA ASP A 63 52.74 0.56 2.39
C ASP A 63 51.32 0.07 2.04
N PRO A 64 50.38 0.07 2.99
CA PRO A 64 49.00 -0.35 2.75
C PRO A 64 48.17 0.68 1.99
N ALA A 65 48.67 1.89 1.72
CA ALA A 65 48.02 2.96 0.97
C ALA A 65 48.75 3.33 -0.34
N ALA A 66 49.98 2.87 -0.56
CA ALA A 66 50.75 3.11 -1.79
C ALA A 66 51.49 1.86 -2.29
N ASP A 67 51.77 1.76 -3.59
CA ASP A 67 52.59 0.67 -4.13
C ASP A 67 54.09 0.88 -3.88
N VAL A 68 54.45 0.96 -2.60
CA VAL A 68 55.81 1.21 -2.12
C VAL A 68 56.18 0.06 -1.21
N SER A 69 57.33 -0.56 -1.50
CA SER A 69 57.87 -1.65 -0.68
C SER A 69 59.30 -1.35 -0.28
N LEU A 70 59.63 -1.66 0.97
CA LEU A 70 60.95 -1.47 1.56
C LEU A 70 61.45 -2.78 2.16
N GLY A 71 62.62 -3.22 1.72
CA GLY A 71 63.30 -4.37 2.31
C GLY A 71 63.77 -4.04 3.72
N LEU A 72 63.44 -4.89 4.69
CA LEU A 72 63.90 -4.79 6.07
C LEU A 72 64.95 -5.86 6.36
N THR A 73 65.88 -5.53 7.24
CA THR A 73 66.90 -6.44 7.74
C THR A 73 66.90 -6.37 9.26
N ALA A 74 66.47 -7.45 9.93
CA ALA A 74 66.32 -7.50 11.39
C ALA A 74 67.09 -8.68 11.98
N PRO A 75 67.56 -8.63 13.24
CA PRO A 75 68.08 -9.79 13.92
C PRO A 75 67.04 -10.92 13.99
N THR A 76 67.43 -12.16 13.69
CA THR A 76 66.50 -13.31 13.68
C THR A 76 65.84 -13.54 15.05
N SER A 77 66.54 -13.21 16.15
CA SER A 77 66.01 -13.26 17.52
C SER A 77 64.84 -12.31 17.75
N MET A 78 64.84 -11.13 17.13
CA MET A 78 63.78 -10.14 17.25
C MET A 78 62.50 -10.61 16.56
N VAL A 79 62.64 -11.16 15.35
CA VAL A 79 61.48 -11.68 14.59
C VAL A 79 60.84 -12.87 15.30
N ARG A 80 61.66 -13.76 15.89
CA ARG A 80 61.17 -14.94 16.63
C ARG A 80 60.68 -14.63 18.04
N GLY A 81 61.19 -13.58 18.66
CA GLY A 81 60.81 -13.14 20.01
C GLY A 81 59.62 -12.18 20.06
N ALA A 82 59.10 -11.76 18.90
CA ALA A 82 57.93 -10.90 18.82
C ALA A 82 56.66 -11.64 19.32
N ALA A 83 55.89 -10.96 20.17
CA ALA A 83 54.60 -11.44 20.68
C ALA A 83 53.53 -10.36 20.43
N PRO A 84 52.51 -10.60 19.59
CA PRO A 84 52.24 -11.82 18.80
C PRO A 84 53.31 -12.13 17.72
N PRO A 85 53.35 -13.37 17.20
CA PRO A 85 54.29 -13.76 16.14
C PRO A 85 54.12 -12.89 14.89
N LEU A 86 55.23 -12.46 14.30
CA LEU A 86 55.22 -11.73 13.04
C LEU A 86 54.93 -12.68 11.88
N ALA A 87 53.70 -12.63 11.36
CA ALA A 87 53.27 -13.39 10.19
C ALA A 87 53.24 -12.49 8.94
N GLU A 88 53.24 -13.11 7.77
CA GLU A 88 52.88 -12.42 6.52
C GLU A 88 51.44 -11.88 6.65
N GLY A 89 51.23 -10.64 6.25
CA GLY A 89 49.99 -9.90 6.47
C GLY A 89 49.98 -9.03 7.73
N ALA A 90 50.90 -9.22 8.68
CA ALA A 90 50.91 -8.44 9.93
C ALA A 90 51.30 -6.98 9.67
N ARG A 91 50.50 -6.05 10.22
CA ARG A 91 50.83 -4.62 10.23
C ARG A 91 51.75 -4.30 11.40
N VAL A 92 52.85 -3.63 11.12
CA VAL A 92 53.90 -3.36 12.10
C VAL A 92 54.37 -1.91 12.00
N VAL A 93 54.77 -1.35 13.13
CA VAL A 93 55.60 -0.15 13.18
C VAL A 93 57.03 -0.59 13.44
N VAL A 94 57.94 -0.21 12.55
CA VAL A 94 59.36 -0.54 12.65
C VAL A 94 60.18 0.71 12.90
N HIS A 95 61.13 0.62 13.82
CA HIS A 95 62.21 1.59 13.96
C HIS A 95 63.45 1.02 13.27
N GLY A 96 64.12 1.83 12.46
CA GLY A 96 65.33 1.38 11.80
C GLY A 96 66.11 2.48 11.10
N LYS A 97 67.34 2.14 10.72
CA LYS A 97 68.24 3.01 9.97
C LYS A 97 68.45 2.47 8.55
N PRO A 98 68.34 3.30 7.50
CA PRO A 98 68.67 2.88 6.14
C PRO A 98 70.12 2.40 6.03
N SER A 99 70.33 1.33 5.28
CA SER A 99 71.63 0.69 5.08
C SER A 99 71.79 0.33 3.61
N TYR A 100 72.93 0.69 3.03
CA TYR A 100 73.26 0.38 1.64
C TYR A 100 74.32 -0.74 1.58
N PHE A 101 73.98 -1.86 0.96
CA PHE A 101 74.88 -3.02 0.88
C PHE A 101 75.74 -3.01 -0.38
N PHE A 102 77.04 -2.77 -0.22
CA PHE A 102 77.99 -2.60 -1.32
C PHE A 102 78.07 -3.77 -2.31
N GLY A 103 77.93 -5.02 -1.85
CA GLY A 103 78.13 -6.20 -2.69
C GLY A 103 77.03 -6.43 -3.73
N ARG A 104 75.81 -5.95 -3.47
CA ARG A 104 74.65 -6.12 -4.36
C ARG A 104 73.98 -4.80 -4.78
N GLY A 105 74.43 -3.66 -4.22
CA GLY A 105 73.82 -2.36 -4.48
C GLY A 105 72.39 -2.22 -3.94
N THR A 106 72.01 -3.02 -2.94
CA THR A 106 70.65 -3.05 -2.39
C THR A 106 70.52 -2.12 -1.18
N LEU A 107 69.46 -1.31 -1.17
CA LEU A 107 69.02 -0.54 -0.01
C LEU A 107 68.09 -1.39 0.85
N SER A 108 68.33 -1.44 2.16
CA SER A 108 67.39 -1.99 3.13
C SER A 108 67.31 -1.11 4.38
N LEU A 109 66.23 -1.21 5.14
CA LEU A 109 66.13 -0.61 6.47
C LEU A 109 66.61 -1.64 7.49
N ARG A 110 67.71 -1.34 8.19
CA ARG A 110 68.19 -2.17 9.29
C ARG A 110 67.36 -1.84 10.53
N VAL A 111 66.60 -2.81 10.99
CA VAL A 111 65.58 -2.64 12.02
C VAL A 111 66.14 -3.02 13.38
N ASP A 112 65.92 -2.14 14.36
CA ASP A 112 66.28 -2.32 15.77
C ASP A 112 65.06 -2.46 16.69
N GLU A 113 63.86 -2.10 16.22
CA GLU A 113 62.61 -2.35 16.94
C GLU A 113 61.45 -2.68 15.98
N ILE A 114 60.66 -3.71 16.29
CA ILE A 114 59.43 -4.06 15.57
C ILE A 114 58.29 -4.17 16.57
N ARG A 115 57.25 -3.34 16.39
CA ARG A 115 56.03 -3.38 17.18
C ARG A 115 54.86 -3.84 16.30
N PRO A 116 54.22 -4.98 16.60
CA PRO A 116 52.97 -5.33 15.93
C PRO A 116 51.90 -4.30 16.31
N VAL A 117 51.23 -3.75 15.30
CA VAL A 117 50.05 -2.91 15.55
C VAL A 117 48.93 -3.85 15.98
N GLY A 118 48.57 -3.80 17.26
CA GLY A 118 47.49 -4.63 17.79
C GLY A 118 46.14 -4.23 17.18
N VAL A 119 45.28 -5.21 16.92
CA VAL A 119 43.90 -5.01 16.42
C VAL A 119 43.13 -3.94 17.23
N GLY A 120 43.41 -3.82 18.54
CA GLY A 120 42.79 -2.82 19.40
C GLY A 120 43.10 -1.35 19.05
N GLU A 121 44.31 -1.03 18.58
CA GLU A 121 44.66 0.35 18.19
C GLU A 121 43.96 0.75 16.88
N LEU A 122 43.85 -0.20 15.95
CA LEU A 122 43.13 -0.04 14.70
C LEU A 122 41.63 0.16 14.94
N LEU A 123 41.02 -0.68 15.78
CA LEU A 123 39.63 -0.52 16.19
C LEU A 123 39.41 0.81 16.90
N ALA A 124 40.32 1.23 17.79
CA ALA A 124 40.26 2.53 18.44
C ALA A 124 40.39 3.70 17.45
N ARG A 125 41.13 3.54 16.34
CA ARG A 125 41.20 4.54 15.27
C ARG A 125 39.89 4.60 14.48
N ILE A 126 39.32 3.46 14.13
CA ILE A 126 38.02 3.38 13.43
C ILE A 126 36.93 3.99 14.31
N GLU A 127 36.92 3.72 15.62
CA GLU A 127 35.91 4.25 16.52
C GLU A 127 36.04 5.77 16.71
N ARG A 128 37.28 6.29 16.79
CA ARG A 128 37.52 7.74 16.76
C ARG A 128 36.99 8.37 15.46
N LEU A 129 37.23 7.73 14.32
CA LEU A 129 36.72 8.21 13.04
C LEU A 129 35.19 8.14 12.96
N ARG A 130 34.59 7.05 13.47
CA ARG A 130 33.13 6.90 13.61
C ARG A 130 32.54 8.08 14.37
N ALA A 131 33.10 8.39 15.55
CA ALA A 131 32.63 9.50 16.38
C ALA A 131 32.76 10.85 15.66
N LEU A 132 33.85 11.08 14.93
CA LEU A 132 34.08 12.30 14.16
C LEU A 132 33.05 12.46 13.03
N LEU A 133 32.87 11.44 12.19
CA LEU A 133 31.91 11.48 11.08
C LEU A 133 30.46 11.56 11.58
N ALA A 134 30.15 10.94 12.71
CA ALA A 134 28.86 11.07 13.39
C ALA A 134 28.61 12.51 13.86
N ALA A 135 29.61 13.15 14.48
CA ALA A 135 29.51 14.53 14.95
C ALA A 135 29.35 15.54 13.81
N GLU A 136 29.93 15.26 12.64
CA GLU A 136 29.71 16.03 11.41
C GLU A 136 28.33 15.77 10.75
N GLY A 137 27.57 14.78 11.26
CA GLY A 137 26.23 14.47 10.77
C GLY A 137 26.19 13.60 9.52
N LEU A 138 27.30 12.96 9.11
CA LEU A 138 27.32 12.12 7.90
C LEU A 138 26.43 10.88 8.01
N PHE A 139 26.07 10.46 9.23
CA PHE A 139 25.19 9.33 9.48
C PHE A 139 23.72 9.73 9.64
N ASP A 140 23.39 11.02 9.53
CA ASP A 140 22.04 11.52 9.72
C ASP A 140 21.07 10.89 8.70
N PRO A 141 20.00 10.19 9.14
CA PRO A 141 18.97 9.65 8.26
C PRO A 141 18.34 10.70 7.33
N ALA A 142 18.32 11.98 7.72
CA ALA A 142 17.78 13.07 6.89
C ALA A 142 18.60 13.34 5.62
N ARG A 143 19.89 12.96 5.59
CA ARG A 143 20.75 13.09 4.40
C ARG A 143 20.59 11.92 3.44
N LYS A 144 20.07 10.78 3.92
CA LYS A 144 19.98 9.54 3.16
C LYS A 144 18.89 9.63 2.09
N ARG A 145 19.25 9.31 0.85
CA ARG A 145 18.36 9.30 -0.31
C ARG A 145 17.72 7.93 -0.49
N ARG A 146 16.42 7.92 -0.79
CA ARG A 146 15.73 6.66 -1.08
C ARG A 146 16.05 6.22 -2.51
N PRO A 147 16.53 4.98 -2.73
CA PRO A 147 16.67 4.45 -4.08
C PRO A 147 15.33 4.47 -4.83
N PRO A 148 15.35 4.63 -6.16
CA PRO A 148 14.15 4.49 -6.97
C PRO A 148 13.57 3.08 -6.81
N ARG A 149 12.25 2.95 -6.89
CA ARG A 149 11.58 1.63 -6.80
C ARG A 149 11.86 0.72 -7.99
N LEU A 150 12.13 1.31 -9.16
CA LEU A 150 12.30 0.61 -10.44
C LEU A 150 13.50 1.20 -11.18
N PRO A 151 14.74 0.97 -10.71
CA PRO A 151 15.92 1.44 -11.42
C PRO A 151 16.04 0.74 -12.78
N ARG A 152 16.25 1.53 -13.84
CA ARG A 152 16.56 1.05 -15.18
C ARG A 152 18.04 0.70 -15.31
N CYS A 153 18.91 1.42 -14.61
CA CYS A 153 20.33 1.11 -14.57
C CYS A 153 20.87 1.17 -13.14
N VAL A 154 21.60 0.12 -12.79
CA VAL A 154 22.32 -0.01 -11.51
C VAL A 154 23.82 0.06 -11.81
N GLY A 155 24.51 0.98 -11.14
CA GLY A 155 25.97 0.98 -11.09
C GLY A 155 26.45 -0.05 -10.07
N LEU A 156 27.41 -0.91 -10.43
CA LEU A 156 27.93 -1.93 -9.53
C LEU A 156 29.45 -1.79 -9.42
N ILE A 157 29.94 -1.54 -8.20
CA ILE A 157 31.37 -1.48 -7.89
C ILE A 157 31.70 -2.74 -7.08
N THR A 158 32.55 -3.60 -7.65
CA THR A 158 32.97 -4.87 -7.02
C THR A 158 34.23 -5.40 -7.70
N SER A 159 34.91 -6.38 -7.10
CA SER A 159 36.07 -7.01 -7.73
C SER A 159 35.69 -7.86 -8.94
N ARG A 160 36.59 -7.91 -9.92
CA ARG A 160 36.39 -8.62 -11.20
C ARG A 160 36.11 -10.10 -10.97
N ALA A 161 35.05 -10.62 -11.60
CA ALA A 161 34.66 -12.02 -11.54
C ALA A 161 34.46 -12.53 -10.10
N SER A 162 34.00 -11.66 -9.21
CA SER A 162 33.72 -12.01 -7.82
C SER A 162 32.38 -12.72 -7.68
N ALA A 163 32.26 -13.58 -6.65
CA ALA A 163 30.98 -14.17 -6.28
C ALA A 163 29.93 -13.08 -5.98
N ALA A 164 30.35 -11.96 -5.38
CA ALA A 164 29.47 -10.81 -5.13
C ALA A 164 28.92 -10.18 -6.42
N GLU A 165 29.73 -10.07 -7.48
CA GLU A 165 29.26 -9.60 -8.78
C GLU A 165 28.19 -10.54 -9.34
N HIS A 166 28.49 -11.84 -9.36
CA HIS A 166 27.59 -12.85 -9.88
C HIS A 166 26.28 -12.90 -9.11
N ASP A 167 26.35 -12.83 -7.78
CA ASP A 167 25.20 -12.86 -6.88
C ASP A 167 24.28 -11.66 -7.10
N VAL A 168 24.83 -10.45 -7.16
CA VAL A 168 24.03 -9.22 -7.35
C VAL A 168 23.33 -9.26 -8.71
N VAL A 169 24.09 -9.53 -9.78
CA VAL A 169 23.56 -9.50 -11.15
C VAL A 169 22.54 -10.60 -11.36
N THR A 170 22.82 -11.84 -10.93
CA THR A 170 21.93 -12.99 -11.14
C THR A 170 20.63 -12.84 -10.36
N VAL A 171 20.69 -12.43 -9.09
CA VAL A 171 19.48 -12.23 -8.28
C VAL A 171 18.66 -11.06 -8.82
N ALA A 172 19.29 -9.94 -9.18
CA ALA A 172 18.56 -8.78 -9.68
C ALA A 172 17.92 -9.03 -11.06
N THR A 173 18.63 -9.65 -11.99
CA THR A 173 18.08 -9.98 -13.32
C THR A 173 17.04 -11.10 -13.27
N GLY A 174 17.18 -12.05 -12.34
CA GLY A 174 16.15 -13.07 -12.08
C GLY A 174 14.85 -12.49 -11.53
N ARG A 175 14.92 -11.48 -10.66
CA ARG A 175 13.72 -10.78 -10.13
C ARG A 175 13.15 -9.74 -11.08
N TRP A 176 14.01 -9.03 -11.80
CA TRP A 176 13.62 -7.96 -12.71
C TRP A 176 14.48 -7.96 -13.99
N PRO A 177 14.10 -8.72 -15.03
CA PRO A 177 14.93 -8.91 -16.24
C PRO A 177 15.26 -7.65 -17.03
N ALA A 178 14.49 -6.56 -16.84
CA ALA A 178 14.70 -5.30 -17.55
C ALA A 178 15.79 -4.40 -16.91
N VAL A 179 16.33 -4.76 -15.74
CA VAL A 179 17.39 -3.99 -15.09
C VAL A 179 18.70 -4.11 -15.88
N ARG A 180 19.36 -2.98 -16.12
CA ARG A 180 20.70 -2.93 -16.73
C ARG A 180 21.76 -2.69 -15.67
N PHE A 181 22.96 -3.23 -15.89
CA PHE A 181 24.10 -3.02 -15.02
C PHE A 181 25.22 -2.25 -15.71
N ARG A 182 25.83 -1.32 -14.98
CA ARG A 182 27.09 -0.65 -15.31
C ARG A 182 28.12 -1.06 -14.27
N THR A 183 28.85 -2.13 -14.56
CA THR A 183 29.82 -2.69 -13.62
C THR A 183 31.18 -2.01 -13.79
N CYS A 184 31.71 -1.47 -12.70
CA CYS A 184 33.08 -0.97 -12.59
C CYS A 184 33.86 -1.94 -11.71
N ASN A 185 34.79 -2.68 -12.31
CA ASN A 185 35.59 -3.63 -11.55
C ASN A 185 36.78 -2.93 -10.90
N THR A 186 36.81 -2.91 -9.56
CA THR A 186 37.89 -2.31 -8.77
C THR A 186 38.44 -3.30 -7.74
N PRO A 187 39.69 -3.17 -7.29
CA PRO A 187 40.18 -3.87 -6.13
C PRO A 187 39.31 -3.54 -4.92
N THR A 188 38.87 -4.57 -4.20
CA THR A 188 38.11 -4.41 -2.94
C THR A 188 39.00 -4.50 -1.70
N GLN A 189 40.30 -4.76 -1.90
CA GLN A 189 41.30 -4.92 -0.85
C GLN A 189 42.66 -4.39 -1.31
N GLY A 190 43.52 -4.06 -0.35
CA GLY A 190 44.85 -3.51 -0.59
C GLY A 190 44.86 -2.01 -0.88
N ALA A 191 46.07 -1.48 -1.14
CA ALA A 191 46.35 -0.05 -1.25
C ALA A 191 45.58 0.70 -2.33
N GLN A 192 45.33 0.04 -3.45
CA GLN A 192 44.64 0.67 -4.59
C GLN A 192 43.11 0.62 -4.45
N ALA A 193 42.57 -0.05 -3.42
CA ALA A 193 41.13 -0.21 -3.28
C ALA A 193 40.40 1.13 -3.12
N VAL A 194 40.83 1.99 -2.19
CA VAL A 194 40.14 3.27 -1.93
C VAL A 194 40.23 4.23 -3.14
N PRO A 195 41.41 4.50 -3.73
CA PRO A 195 41.50 5.37 -4.90
C PRO A 195 40.66 4.88 -6.08
N GLU A 196 40.74 3.60 -6.44
CA GLU A 196 40.00 3.07 -7.59
C GLU A 196 38.49 3.01 -7.34
N ILE A 197 38.06 2.70 -6.11
CA ILE A 197 36.63 2.77 -5.74
C ILE A 197 36.11 4.20 -5.85
N LEU A 198 36.88 5.20 -5.40
CA LEU A 198 36.49 6.61 -5.51
C LEU A 198 36.38 7.06 -6.97
N ASP A 199 37.30 6.64 -7.83
CA ASP A 199 37.26 6.94 -9.26
C ASP A 199 36.03 6.30 -9.93
N ALA A 200 35.75 5.03 -9.63
CA ALA A 200 34.57 4.31 -10.11
C ALA A 200 33.27 4.95 -9.60
N LEU A 201 33.23 5.29 -8.31
CA LEU A 201 32.08 5.95 -7.68
C LEU A 201 31.80 7.29 -8.34
N SER A 202 32.85 8.09 -8.59
CA SER A 202 32.72 9.38 -9.26
C SER A 202 32.32 9.23 -10.74
N ALA A 203 32.81 8.20 -11.44
CA ALA A 203 32.40 7.91 -12.81
C ALA A 203 30.91 7.57 -12.89
N LEU A 204 30.42 6.70 -12.01
CA LEU A 204 29.01 6.29 -11.95
C LEU A 204 28.08 7.41 -11.47
N ASP A 205 28.51 8.24 -10.52
CA ASP A 205 27.70 9.37 -10.03
C ASP A 205 27.49 10.48 -11.09
N ARG A 206 28.42 10.57 -12.06
CA ARG A 206 28.29 11.51 -13.19
C ARG A 206 27.46 10.95 -14.35
N ASP A 207 27.21 9.64 -14.39
CA ASP A 207 26.43 9.00 -15.45
C ASP A 207 24.93 9.21 -15.20
N PRO A 208 24.21 9.96 -16.07
CA PRO A 208 22.79 10.22 -15.89
C PRO A 208 21.91 8.98 -16.06
N ASP A 209 22.41 7.91 -16.67
CA ASP A 209 21.66 6.65 -16.80
C ASP A 209 21.64 5.85 -15.49
N VAL A 210 22.63 6.05 -14.60
CA VAL A 210 22.78 5.30 -13.35
C VAL A 210 21.92 5.91 -12.26
N GLU A 211 20.90 5.17 -11.82
CA GLU A 211 19.89 5.67 -10.88
C GLU A 211 20.13 5.18 -9.44
N VAL A 212 21.01 4.19 -9.25
CA VAL A 212 21.47 3.69 -7.95
C VAL A 212 22.84 3.03 -8.11
N ILE A 213 23.74 3.21 -7.14
CA ILE A 213 25.08 2.62 -7.11
C ILE A 213 25.14 1.59 -5.99
N VAL A 214 25.66 0.40 -6.27
CA VAL A 214 25.87 -0.66 -5.29
C VAL A 214 27.37 -0.87 -5.12
N LEU A 215 27.83 -0.72 -3.88
CA LEU A 215 29.19 -1.09 -3.47
C LEU A 215 29.12 -2.48 -2.85
N ALA A 216 29.65 -3.49 -3.54
CA ALA A 216 29.57 -4.88 -3.12
C ALA A 216 30.95 -5.50 -2.94
N ARG A 217 31.04 -6.39 -1.95
CA ARG A 217 32.23 -7.18 -1.68
C ARG A 217 31.82 -8.62 -1.41
N GLY A 218 32.64 -9.57 -1.87
CA GLY A 218 32.51 -10.97 -1.48
C GLY A 218 33.04 -11.23 -0.07
N GLY A 219 33.00 -12.50 0.34
CA GLY A 219 33.60 -12.93 1.60
C GLY A 219 35.10 -12.63 1.70
N GLY A 220 35.62 -12.63 2.92
CA GLY A 220 37.05 -12.54 3.23
C GLY A 220 37.26 -12.20 4.70
N SER A 221 38.48 -11.81 5.05
CA SER A 221 38.85 -11.50 6.42
C SER A 221 38.29 -10.12 6.87
N VAL A 222 38.31 -9.88 8.19
CA VAL A 222 37.99 -8.57 8.78
C VAL A 222 38.98 -7.50 8.30
N GLU A 223 40.23 -7.87 8.02
CA GLU A 223 41.28 -6.97 7.55
C GLU A 223 40.97 -6.41 6.16
N ASP A 224 40.31 -7.21 5.33
CA ASP A 224 39.87 -6.80 4.00
C ASP A 224 38.70 -5.79 4.06
N LEU A 225 38.11 -5.54 5.25
CA LEU A 225 37.06 -4.51 5.44
C LEU A 225 37.63 -3.11 5.67
N LEU A 226 38.93 -3.00 5.95
CA LEU A 226 39.57 -1.74 6.31
C LEU A 226 39.44 -0.65 5.25
N PRO A 227 39.56 -0.92 3.94
CA PRO A 227 39.33 0.08 2.90
C PRO A 227 37.94 0.73 2.98
N PHE A 228 36.94 0.00 3.48
CA PHE A 228 35.55 0.46 3.62
C PHE A 228 35.30 1.28 4.89
N SER A 229 36.32 1.43 5.74
CA SER A 229 36.33 2.34 6.89
C SER A 229 37.26 3.53 6.69
N ASP A 230 37.73 3.76 5.45
CA ASP A 230 38.54 4.92 5.11
C ASP A 230 37.70 6.21 5.06
N GLU A 231 38.28 7.30 5.55
CA GLU A 231 37.62 8.59 5.63
C GLU A 231 37.30 9.17 4.24
N ALA A 232 38.21 9.06 3.28
CA ALA A 232 38.02 9.60 1.94
C ALA A 232 36.88 8.88 1.21
N LEU A 233 36.80 7.55 1.36
CA LEU A 233 35.69 6.77 0.80
C LEU A 233 34.35 7.16 1.45
N CYS A 234 34.30 7.26 2.77
CA CYS A 234 33.10 7.69 3.49
C CYS A 234 32.62 9.07 3.01
N ARG A 235 33.53 10.04 2.90
CA ARG A 235 33.19 11.38 2.39
C ARG A 235 32.77 11.35 0.92
N GLY A 236 33.39 10.51 0.10
CA GLY A 236 33.01 10.29 -1.30
C GLY A 236 31.57 9.80 -1.44
N VAL A 237 31.19 8.77 -0.67
CA VAL A 237 29.83 8.22 -0.66
C VAL A 237 28.81 9.26 -0.15
N ALA A 238 29.14 10.01 0.90
CA ALA A 238 28.27 11.07 1.42
C ALA A 238 28.06 12.23 0.42
N ALA A 239 28.98 12.42 -0.53
CA ALA A 239 28.95 13.50 -1.52
C ALA A 239 28.26 13.11 -2.84
N CYS A 240 28.03 11.82 -3.09
CA CYS A 240 27.32 11.35 -4.28
C CYS A 240 25.96 12.05 -4.42
N ARG A 241 25.45 12.16 -5.64
CA ARG A 241 24.08 12.60 -5.97
C ARG A 241 23.15 11.41 -6.20
N THR A 242 23.70 10.34 -6.74
CA THR A 242 23.03 9.06 -6.95
C THR A 242 22.99 8.27 -5.64
N PRO A 243 21.86 7.64 -5.27
CA PRO A 243 21.76 6.83 -4.06
C PRO A 243 22.76 5.68 -4.04
N VAL A 244 23.45 5.47 -2.90
CA VAL A 244 24.46 4.43 -2.71
C VAL A 244 23.97 3.36 -1.75
N VAL A 245 24.06 2.10 -2.18
CA VAL A 245 23.76 0.91 -1.39
C VAL A 245 25.06 0.21 -1.02
N SER A 246 25.31 0.04 0.27
CA SER A 246 26.45 -0.74 0.75
C SER A 246 26.07 -2.21 0.96
N ALA A 247 26.86 -3.12 0.42
CA ALA A 247 26.70 -4.57 0.52
C ALA A 247 28.05 -5.23 0.86
N ILE A 248 28.70 -4.70 1.91
CA ILE A 248 30.08 -5.04 2.29
C ILE A 248 30.15 -5.93 3.53
N GLY A 249 29.46 -5.55 4.61
CA GLY A 249 29.57 -6.21 5.90
C GLY A 249 28.41 -7.15 6.21
N HIS A 250 28.70 -8.30 6.82
CA HIS A 250 27.73 -9.11 7.55
C HIS A 250 27.80 -8.76 9.04
N GLU A 251 26.75 -8.97 9.82
CA GLU A 251 26.85 -8.85 11.28
C GLU A 251 27.89 -9.87 11.81
N PRO A 252 28.88 -9.47 12.65
CA PRO A 252 29.02 -8.20 13.40
C PRO A 252 29.90 -7.12 12.74
N ASP A 253 30.52 -7.39 11.60
CA ASP A 253 31.56 -6.55 11.01
C ASP A 253 30.97 -5.42 10.13
N THR A 254 30.62 -4.29 10.77
CA THR A 254 29.98 -3.14 10.10
C THR A 254 31.00 -2.03 9.80
N PRO A 255 31.50 -1.91 8.56
CA PRO A 255 32.44 -0.85 8.17
C PRO A 255 31.77 0.54 8.21
N LEU A 256 32.55 1.61 8.26
CA LEU A 256 31.99 2.96 8.37
C LEU A 256 31.13 3.36 7.16
N VAL A 257 31.47 2.87 5.96
CA VAL A 257 30.67 3.13 4.75
C VAL A 257 29.22 2.65 4.86
N ASP A 258 28.93 1.59 5.64
CA ASP A 258 27.57 1.10 5.87
C ASP A 258 26.70 2.12 6.61
N HIS A 259 27.32 2.95 7.46
CA HIS A 259 26.62 4.00 8.20
C HIS A 259 26.38 5.23 7.33
N VAL A 260 27.29 5.52 6.39
CA VAL A 260 27.19 6.65 5.47
C VAL A 260 26.24 6.35 4.31
N ALA A 261 26.26 5.12 3.79
CA ALA A 261 25.44 4.72 2.66
C ALA A 261 23.95 4.96 2.93
N ASP A 262 23.22 5.24 1.85
CA ASP A 262 21.80 5.54 1.92
C ASP A 262 20.99 4.32 2.36
N VAL A 263 21.39 3.15 1.87
CA VAL A 263 20.82 1.86 2.25
C VAL A 263 21.94 0.89 2.56
N ARG A 264 21.83 0.22 3.70
CA ARG A 264 22.66 -0.93 4.05
C ARG A 264 21.96 -2.22 3.63
N ALA A 265 22.69 -3.10 2.97
CA ALA A 265 22.33 -4.47 2.69
C ALA A 265 23.30 -5.41 3.41
N ALA A 266 22.77 -6.48 4.01
CA ALA A 266 23.60 -7.41 4.80
C ALA A 266 24.51 -8.29 3.93
N THR A 267 24.13 -8.50 2.67
CA THR A 267 24.86 -9.32 1.70
C THR A 267 24.69 -8.76 0.29
N PRO A 268 25.56 -9.14 -0.67
CA PRO A 268 25.36 -8.82 -2.09
C PRO A 268 23.99 -9.28 -2.61
N THR A 269 23.51 -10.45 -2.19
CA THR A 269 22.18 -10.95 -2.55
C THR A 269 21.03 -10.14 -1.93
N ASP A 270 21.18 -9.66 -0.69
CA ASP A 270 20.20 -8.75 -0.06
C ASP A 270 20.17 -7.40 -0.78
N ALA A 271 21.32 -6.91 -1.25
CA ALA A 271 21.40 -5.68 -2.02
C ALA A 271 20.57 -5.78 -3.30
N ALA A 272 20.73 -6.87 -4.06
CA ALA A 272 19.93 -7.16 -5.25
C ALA A 272 18.42 -7.18 -4.95
N LYS A 273 18.00 -7.76 -3.82
CA LYS A 273 16.59 -7.81 -3.43
C LYS A 273 16.01 -6.44 -3.05
N ARG A 274 16.84 -5.54 -2.54
CA ARG A 274 16.43 -4.18 -2.12
C ARG A 274 16.39 -3.18 -3.26
N ILE A 275 17.26 -3.34 -4.26
CA ILE A 275 17.34 -2.41 -5.40
C ILE A 275 16.28 -2.67 -6.46
N VAL A 276 15.84 -3.91 -6.64
CA VAL A 276 14.80 -4.26 -7.63
C VAL A 276 13.63 -5.01 -7.00
N PRO A 277 12.39 -4.76 -7.47
CA PRO A 277 11.21 -5.49 -7.04
C PRO A 277 11.17 -6.88 -7.67
N ASP A 278 10.19 -7.68 -7.25
CA ASP A 278 9.94 -9.01 -7.81
C ASP A 278 8.89 -8.95 -8.92
N LEU A 279 9.27 -9.27 -10.15
CA LEU A 279 8.34 -9.27 -11.27
C LEU A 279 7.15 -10.21 -11.04
N ALA A 280 7.36 -11.37 -10.40
CA ALA A 280 6.29 -12.33 -10.16
C ALA A 280 5.28 -11.77 -9.14
N GLU A 281 5.77 -11.14 -8.07
CA GLU A 281 4.93 -10.50 -7.06
C GLU A 281 4.14 -9.33 -7.64
N GLU A 282 4.79 -8.44 -8.39
CA GLU A 282 4.14 -7.29 -9.02
C GLU A 282 3.10 -7.72 -10.06
N THR A 283 3.40 -8.75 -10.86
CA THR A 283 2.45 -9.30 -11.83
C THR A 283 1.23 -9.92 -11.14
N ALA A 284 1.44 -10.66 -10.05
CA ALA A 284 0.36 -11.22 -9.24
C ALA A 284 -0.50 -10.12 -8.61
N HIS A 285 0.13 -9.07 -8.09
CA HIS A 285 -0.54 -7.90 -7.53
C HIS A 285 -1.43 -7.20 -8.58
N LEU A 286 -0.89 -6.94 -9.77
CA LEU A 286 -1.66 -6.37 -10.88
C LEU A 286 -2.84 -7.24 -11.29
N ALA A 287 -2.65 -8.56 -11.38
CA ALA A 287 -3.73 -9.49 -11.68
C ALA A 287 -4.84 -9.46 -10.62
N GLN A 288 -4.47 -9.35 -9.34
CA GLN A 288 -5.43 -9.21 -8.24
C GLN A 288 -6.21 -7.89 -8.33
N LEU A 289 -5.53 -6.76 -8.57
CA LEU A 289 -6.18 -5.46 -8.75
C LEU A 289 -7.17 -5.48 -9.93
N ARG A 290 -6.78 -6.06 -11.07
CA ARG A 290 -7.67 -6.26 -12.23
C ARG A 290 -8.90 -7.09 -11.90
N ARG A 291 -8.72 -8.23 -11.21
CA ARG A 291 -9.86 -9.08 -10.77
C ARG A 291 -10.80 -8.34 -9.81
N ARG A 292 -10.28 -7.47 -8.95
CA ARG A 292 -11.10 -6.66 -8.04
C ARG A 292 -11.87 -5.58 -8.81
N ALA A 293 -11.20 -4.88 -9.72
CA ALA A 293 -11.83 -3.86 -10.56
C ALA A 293 -12.96 -4.45 -11.42
N HIS A 294 -12.72 -5.59 -12.08
CA HIS A 294 -13.75 -6.28 -12.88
C HIS A 294 -14.96 -6.66 -12.03
N ARG A 295 -14.75 -7.27 -10.85
CA ARG A 295 -15.85 -7.65 -9.94
C ARG A 295 -16.64 -6.44 -9.47
N ALA A 296 -15.97 -5.35 -9.10
CA ALA A 296 -16.63 -4.12 -8.68
C ALA A 296 -17.49 -3.52 -9.81
N LEU A 297 -16.99 -3.52 -11.04
CA LEU A 297 -17.73 -3.03 -12.20
C LEU A 297 -18.94 -3.91 -12.50
N HIS A 298 -18.79 -5.24 -12.55
CA HIS A 298 -19.91 -6.16 -12.76
C HIS A 298 -20.97 -6.01 -11.68
N ALA A 299 -20.58 -5.99 -10.40
CA ALA A 299 -21.52 -5.82 -9.30
C ALA A 299 -22.20 -4.45 -9.30
N TRP A 300 -21.56 -3.42 -9.86
CA TRP A 300 -22.21 -2.13 -10.08
C TRP A 300 -23.29 -2.24 -11.17
N VAL A 301 -22.94 -2.77 -12.35
CA VAL A 301 -23.90 -2.94 -13.46
C VAL A 301 -25.11 -3.79 -13.04
N GLU A 302 -24.88 -4.93 -12.39
CA GLU A 302 -25.95 -5.81 -11.90
C GLU A 302 -26.90 -5.10 -10.92
N ARG A 303 -26.35 -4.24 -10.04
CA ARG A 303 -27.17 -3.46 -9.11
C ARG A 303 -28.02 -2.42 -9.83
N GLU A 304 -27.44 -1.71 -10.79
CA GLU A 304 -28.19 -0.71 -11.57
C GLU A 304 -29.28 -1.36 -12.44
N ASP A 305 -28.98 -2.51 -13.07
CA ASP A 305 -29.97 -3.25 -13.85
C ASP A 305 -31.10 -3.79 -12.98
N ALA A 306 -30.78 -4.36 -11.81
CA ALA A 306 -31.78 -4.78 -10.84
C ALA A 306 -32.64 -3.62 -10.34
N ALA A 307 -32.05 -2.44 -10.12
CA ALA A 307 -32.78 -1.23 -9.73
C ALA A 307 -33.74 -0.76 -10.83
N LEU A 308 -33.30 -0.74 -12.09
CA LEU A 308 -34.15 -0.41 -13.24
C LEU A 308 -35.29 -1.43 -13.42
N ALA A 309 -34.99 -2.72 -13.31
CA ALA A 309 -35.98 -3.78 -13.36
C ALA A 309 -37.01 -3.68 -12.21
N ALA A 310 -36.56 -3.33 -11.00
CA ALA A 310 -37.44 -3.09 -9.87
C ALA A 310 -38.35 -1.87 -10.08
N LEU A 311 -37.83 -0.77 -10.63
CA LEU A 311 -38.63 0.40 -10.98
C LEU A 311 -39.69 0.04 -12.03
N ARG A 312 -39.29 -0.63 -13.12
CA ARG A 312 -40.20 -1.05 -14.19
C ARG A 312 -41.33 -1.97 -13.70
N ARG A 313 -41.08 -2.81 -12.70
CA ARG A 313 -42.09 -3.71 -12.10
C ARG A 313 -43.05 -3.04 -11.12
N ARG A 314 -42.82 -1.79 -10.72
CA ARG A 314 -43.76 -1.09 -9.83
C ARG A 314 -45.10 -0.93 -10.54
N ALA A 315 -46.20 -1.24 -9.85
CA ALA A 315 -47.55 -1.20 -10.43
C ALA A 315 -47.86 0.14 -11.12
N VAL A 316 -47.40 1.26 -10.55
CA VAL A 316 -47.60 2.61 -11.13
C VAL A 316 -46.91 2.79 -12.49
N LEU A 317 -45.82 2.06 -12.78
CA LEU A 317 -45.13 2.11 -14.08
C LEU A 317 -45.51 0.94 -15.01
N ALA A 318 -45.79 -0.23 -14.45
CA ALA A 318 -46.18 -1.42 -15.21
C ALA A 318 -47.64 -1.36 -15.70
N ASP A 319 -48.53 -0.83 -14.87
CA ASP A 319 -49.95 -0.63 -15.17
C ASP A 319 -50.46 0.64 -14.48
N PRO A 320 -50.16 1.83 -15.04
CA PRO A 320 -50.58 3.10 -14.45
C PRO A 320 -52.11 3.26 -14.40
N LEU A 321 -52.84 2.56 -15.27
CA LEU A 321 -54.29 2.71 -15.42
C LEU A 321 -55.08 1.69 -14.60
N GLY A 322 -54.50 0.54 -14.23
CA GLY A 322 -55.15 -0.50 -13.43
C GLY A 322 -55.86 0.02 -12.17
N PRO A 323 -55.21 0.83 -11.30
CA PRO A 323 -55.88 1.40 -10.14
C PRO A 323 -57.04 2.34 -10.49
N ILE A 324 -56.98 3.02 -11.63
CA ILE A 324 -58.05 3.92 -12.09
C ILE A 324 -59.22 3.09 -12.63
N ALA A 325 -58.95 2.09 -13.46
CA ALA A 325 -59.96 1.16 -13.97
C ALA A 325 -60.70 0.45 -12.82
N ALA A 326 -59.96 -0.02 -11.80
CA ALA A 326 -60.58 -0.62 -10.61
C ALA A 326 -61.51 0.35 -9.85
N ARG A 327 -61.20 1.66 -9.86
CA ARG A 327 -62.07 2.69 -9.28
C ARG A 327 -63.28 2.98 -10.16
N GLU A 328 -63.11 2.98 -11.47
CA GLU A 328 -64.19 3.12 -12.44
C GLU A 328 -65.20 1.98 -12.29
N ASP A 329 -64.72 0.74 -12.24
CA ASP A 329 -65.55 -0.45 -12.01
C ASP A 329 -66.30 -0.37 -10.67
N ALA A 330 -65.62 0.05 -9.60
CA ALA A 330 -66.25 0.22 -8.30
C ALA A 330 -67.37 1.28 -8.33
N VAL A 331 -67.16 2.41 -9.01
CA VAL A 331 -68.18 3.46 -9.17
C VAL A 331 -69.34 2.95 -10.02
N ALA A 332 -69.07 2.21 -11.10
CA ALA A 332 -70.10 1.61 -11.94
C ALA A 332 -70.96 0.62 -11.17
N ALA A 333 -70.34 -0.27 -10.38
CA ALA A 333 -71.04 -1.23 -9.53
C ALA A 333 -71.88 -0.55 -8.44
N LEU A 334 -71.34 0.46 -7.76
CA LEU A 334 -72.08 1.24 -6.76
C LEU A 334 -73.28 1.97 -7.38
N ARG A 335 -73.12 2.53 -8.59
CA ARG A 335 -74.19 3.19 -9.33
C ARG A 335 -75.29 2.22 -9.75
N ALA A 336 -74.92 1.04 -10.24
CA ALA A 336 -75.87 -0.01 -10.59
C ALA A 336 -76.66 -0.48 -9.36
N ARG A 337 -75.98 -0.71 -8.23
CA ARG A 337 -76.60 -1.09 -6.96
C ARG A 337 -77.55 -0.01 -6.44
N ALA A 338 -77.15 1.26 -6.48
CA ALA A 338 -77.99 2.37 -6.03
C ALA A 338 -79.30 2.44 -6.83
N ARG A 339 -79.22 2.33 -8.17
CA ARG A 339 -80.41 2.27 -9.03
C ARG A 339 -81.29 1.08 -8.71
N HIS A 340 -80.71 -0.11 -8.59
CA HIS A 340 -81.46 -1.32 -8.28
C HIS A 340 -82.24 -1.21 -6.96
N VAL A 341 -81.61 -0.67 -5.90
CA VAL A 341 -82.28 -0.47 -4.61
C VAL A 341 -83.41 0.55 -4.71
N VAL A 342 -83.21 1.65 -5.47
CA VAL A 342 -84.26 2.66 -5.69
C VAL A 342 -85.42 2.07 -6.48
N ASP A 343 -85.15 1.38 -7.59
CA ASP A 343 -86.18 0.78 -8.46
C ASP A 343 -86.97 -0.30 -7.71
N ALA A 344 -86.29 -1.15 -6.94
CA ALA A 344 -86.93 -2.15 -6.08
C ALA A 344 -87.82 -1.49 -5.02
N GLY A 345 -87.34 -0.40 -4.40
CA GLY A 345 -88.11 0.39 -3.44
C GLY A 345 -89.37 1.03 -4.04
N LEU A 346 -89.23 1.66 -5.21
CA LEU A 346 -90.35 2.26 -5.95
C LEU A 346 -91.38 1.20 -6.37
N THR A 347 -90.91 0.05 -6.87
CA THR A 347 -91.78 -1.07 -7.27
C THR A 347 -92.56 -1.63 -6.08
N ALA A 348 -91.90 -1.78 -4.92
CA ALA A 348 -92.56 -2.22 -3.69
C ALA A 348 -93.63 -1.20 -3.23
N ARG A 349 -93.32 0.10 -3.23
CA ARG A 349 -94.28 1.14 -2.86
C ARG A 349 -95.46 1.24 -3.84
N ASP A 350 -95.22 1.07 -5.14
CA ASP A 350 -96.31 1.03 -6.12
C ASP A 350 -97.22 -0.19 -5.92
N ALA A 351 -96.65 -1.36 -5.63
CA ALA A 351 -97.42 -2.54 -5.27
C ALA A 351 -98.24 -2.32 -3.99
N ASP A 352 -97.66 -1.71 -2.96
CA ASP A 352 -98.36 -1.34 -1.72
C ASP A 352 -99.54 -0.38 -2.00
N LEU A 353 -99.32 0.65 -2.84
CA LEU A 353 -100.36 1.60 -3.24
C LEU A 353 -101.49 0.93 -4.04
N ARG A 354 -101.15 0.05 -4.98
CA ARG A 354 -102.14 -0.73 -5.74
C ARG A 354 -102.94 -1.63 -4.82
N HIS A 355 -102.30 -2.30 -3.87
CA HIS A 355 -102.96 -3.12 -2.87
C HIS A 355 -103.91 -2.29 -1.99
N LEU A 356 -103.43 -1.17 -1.42
CA LEU A 356 -104.25 -0.27 -0.60
C LEU A 356 -105.45 0.28 -1.38
N ARG A 357 -105.26 0.69 -2.64
CA ARG A 357 -106.37 1.11 -3.51
C ARG A 357 -107.38 -0.02 -3.73
N ALA A 358 -106.92 -1.23 -4.03
CA ALA A 358 -107.80 -2.38 -4.21
C ALA A 358 -108.60 -2.69 -2.94
N SER A 359 -107.96 -2.62 -1.77
CA SER A 359 -108.61 -2.79 -0.46
C SER A 359 -109.64 -1.71 -0.16
N LEU A 360 -109.32 -0.44 -0.42
CA LEU A 360 -110.28 0.68 -0.28
C LEU A 360 -111.48 0.52 -1.22
N THR A 361 -111.25 0.11 -2.47
CA THR A 361 -112.34 -0.17 -3.41
C THR A 361 -113.19 -1.33 -2.94
N ALA A 362 -112.58 -2.43 -2.47
CA ALA A 362 -113.30 -3.62 -2.03
C ALA A 362 -114.11 -3.42 -0.73
N LEU A 363 -113.60 -2.61 0.19
CA LEU A 363 -114.26 -2.26 1.47
C LEU A 363 -115.16 -1.01 1.35
N GLY A 364 -115.18 -0.37 0.18
CA GLY A 364 -115.98 0.82 -0.07
C GLY A 364 -117.48 0.52 -0.07
N PRO A 365 -118.33 1.43 0.43
CA PRO A 365 -119.79 1.27 0.44
C PRO A 365 -120.35 0.94 -0.95
N ALA A 366 -119.78 1.53 -2.00
CA ALA A 366 -120.17 1.27 -3.38
C ALA A 366 -119.96 -0.20 -3.81
N ALA A 367 -118.84 -0.83 -3.42
CA ALA A 367 -118.59 -2.23 -3.73
C ALA A 367 -119.46 -3.18 -2.91
N THR A 368 -119.76 -2.83 -1.64
CA THR A 368 -120.72 -3.57 -0.83
C THR A 368 -122.12 -3.51 -1.44
N LEU A 369 -122.57 -2.33 -1.88
CA LEU A 369 -123.85 -2.16 -2.55
C LEU A 369 -123.91 -2.92 -3.89
N ALA A 370 -122.82 -2.87 -4.70
CA ALA A 370 -122.73 -3.57 -5.98
C ALA A 370 -122.80 -5.10 -5.87
N ARG A 371 -122.48 -5.67 -4.69
CA ARG A 371 -122.63 -7.12 -4.42
C ARG A 371 -124.07 -7.53 -4.09
N GLY A 372 -125.04 -6.60 -4.13
CA GLY A 372 -126.45 -6.85 -3.87
C GLY A 372 -126.88 -6.63 -2.42
N TYR A 373 -126.01 -6.07 -1.57
CA TYR A 373 -126.39 -5.63 -0.24
C TYR A 373 -127.03 -4.25 -0.27
N ALA A 374 -127.85 -3.94 0.72
CA ALA A 374 -128.47 -2.63 0.89
C ALA A 374 -127.99 -1.96 2.18
N ILE A 375 -127.88 -0.64 2.18
CA ILE A 375 -127.65 0.16 3.39
C ILE A 375 -129.00 0.73 3.83
N VAL A 376 -129.50 0.25 4.97
CA VAL A 376 -130.76 0.71 5.53
C VAL A 376 -130.50 1.93 6.42
N GLN A 377 -131.24 3.01 6.20
CA GLN A 377 -131.16 4.26 6.96
C GLN A 377 -132.56 4.61 7.49
N HIS A 378 -132.64 5.38 8.57
CA HIS A 378 -133.92 5.92 9.02
C HIS A 378 -134.58 6.81 7.94
N GLY A 379 -135.91 6.82 7.91
CA GLY A 379 -136.73 7.61 7.00
C GLY A 379 -136.51 9.10 7.19
N ALA A 380 -136.46 9.82 6.07
CA ALA A 380 -136.15 11.24 6.03
C ALA A 380 -137.41 12.11 6.20
N ASP A 381 -138.28 11.78 7.15
CA ASP A 381 -139.50 12.56 7.40
C ASP A 381 -139.11 13.93 7.98
N GLY A 382 -138.99 14.91 7.09
CA GLY A 382 -138.69 16.31 7.42
C GLY A 382 -137.22 16.74 7.40
N ARG A 383 -136.26 15.94 6.91
CA ARG A 383 -134.85 16.38 6.78
C ARG A 383 -134.53 16.98 5.40
N PRO A 384 -133.72 18.06 5.33
CA PRO A 384 -133.33 18.67 4.06
C PRO A 384 -132.51 17.70 3.18
N PRO A 385 -132.69 17.73 1.85
CA PRO A 385 -131.93 16.89 0.92
C PRO A 385 -130.43 17.22 0.99
N GLY A 386 -129.58 16.20 1.24
CA GLY A 386 -128.11 16.32 1.25
C GLY A 386 -127.42 15.85 2.53
N VAL A 387 -128.15 15.58 3.60
CA VAL A 387 -127.60 14.97 4.83
C VAL A 387 -127.98 13.49 4.87
N ASP A 388 -126.98 12.61 4.79
CA ASP A 388 -127.19 11.16 4.89
C ASP A 388 -127.86 10.81 6.22
N ALA A 389 -129.00 10.11 6.16
CA ALA A 389 -129.69 9.63 7.35
C ALA A 389 -128.82 8.58 8.08
N PRO A 390 -128.86 8.53 9.43
CA PRO A 390 -128.08 7.57 10.18
C PRO A 390 -128.39 6.14 9.74
N VAL A 391 -127.34 5.37 9.45
CA VAL A 391 -127.44 3.97 9.04
C VAL A 391 -127.93 3.15 10.23
N LEU A 392 -128.97 2.35 10.00
CA LEU A 392 -129.49 1.38 10.94
C LEU A 392 -128.51 0.21 11.04
N ARG A 393 -127.91 0.05 12.22
CA ARG A 393 -126.92 -1.01 12.51
C ARG A 393 -127.47 -2.15 13.36
N SER A 394 -128.68 -2.03 13.88
CA SER A 394 -129.33 -3.02 14.73
C SER A 394 -130.81 -3.11 14.38
N ALA A 395 -131.35 -4.33 14.40
CA ALA A 395 -132.76 -4.61 14.11
C ALA A 395 -133.71 -3.97 15.15
N GLY A 396 -133.24 -3.71 16.38
CA GLY A 396 -134.07 -3.14 17.45
C GLY A 396 -134.27 -1.61 17.39
N ALA A 397 -133.63 -0.92 16.44
CA ALA A 397 -133.63 0.54 16.38
C ALA A 397 -134.91 1.19 15.77
N PRO A 398 -135.50 0.72 14.66
CA PRO A 398 -136.63 1.39 14.00
C PRO A 398 -137.99 0.86 14.47
N ALA A 399 -138.90 1.69 14.98
CA ALA A 399 -140.20 1.28 15.58
C ALA A 399 -141.22 0.83 14.52
N ALA A 400 -142.22 0.04 14.91
CA ALA A 400 -143.32 -0.31 14.01
C ALA A 400 -144.04 0.97 13.56
N GLY A 401 -144.15 1.15 12.24
CA GLY A 401 -144.62 2.37 11.59
C GLY A 401 -143.52 3.31 11.08
N ASP A 402 -142.25 3.11 11.45
CA ASP A 402 -141.16 3.98 11.00
C ASP A 402 -140.89 3.80 9.50
N HIS A 403 -140.77 4.94 8.81
CA HIS A 403 -140.26 4.97 7.45
C HIS A 403 -138.76 4.67 7.45
N LEU A 404 -138.31 3.86 6.50
CA LEU A 404 -136.92 3.49 6.25
C LEU A 404 -136.53 3.88 4.83
N ARG A 405 -135.27 4.25 4.64
CA ARG A 405 -134.66 4.44 3.34
C ARG A 405 -133.63 3.34 3.10
N VAL A 406 -133.89 2.48 2.13
CA VAL A 406 -133.04 1.36 1.74
C VAL A 406 -132.23 1.78 0.52
N ARG A 407 -130.94 2.10 0.72
CA ARG A 407 -130.04 2.48 -0.37
C ARG A 407 -129.42 1.23 -1.01
N LEU A 408 -129.54 1.13 -2.33
CA LEU A 408 -128.99 0.10 -3.20
C LEU A 408 -127.86 0.68 -4.07
N ALA A 409 -127.28 -0.14 -4.95
CA ALA A 409 -126.14 0.26 -5.79
C ALA A 409 -126.45 1.42 -6.75
N ASP A 410 -127.68 1.49 -7.24
CA ASP A 410 -128.14 2.38 -8.31
C ASP A 410 -129.20 3.39 -7.87
N GLY A 411 -129.63 3.35 -6.61
CA GLY A 411 -130.68 4.21 -6.11
C GLY A 411 -131.07 3.94 -4.66
N ALA A 412 -132.21 4.47 -4.23
CA ALA A 412 -132.76 4.20 -2.91
C ALA A 412 -134.28 4.00 -2.99
N VAL A 413 -134.79 3.05 -2.21
CA VAL A 413 -136.21 2.74 -2.10
C VAL A 413 -136.67 3.05 -0.68
N HIS A 414 -137.94 3.40 -0.51
CA HIS A 414 -138.53 3.63 0.80
C HIS A 414 -139.30 2.39 1.25
N ALA A 415 -139.14 2.01 2.51
CA ALA A 415 -139.86 0.91 3.15
C ALA A 415 -140.49 1.41 4.47
N ILE A 416 -141.48 0.70 4.99
CA ILE A 416 -142.11 1.00 6.29
C ILE A 416 -141.96 -0.25 7.16
N VAL A 417 -141.55 -0.10 8.41
CA VAL A 417 -141.48 -1.21 9.36
C VAL A 417 -142.90 -1.62 9.74
N THR A 418 -143.34 -2.79 9.31
CA THR A 418 -144.70 -3.29 9.61
C THR A 418 -144.78 -3.91 11.00
N ASP A 419 -143.75 -4.67 11.37
CA ASP A 419 -143.65 -5.36 12.67
C ASP A 419 -142.17 -5.61 13.00
N ARG A 420 -141.85 -5.89 14.27
CA ARG A 420 -140.51 -6.30 14.70
C ARG A 420 -140.55 -7.74 15.17
N ASP A 421 -139.76 -8.61 14.53
CA ASP A 421 -139.43 -9.91 15.11
C ASP A 421 -138.30 -9.73 16.13
N ASP A 422 -138.60 -9.96 17.41
CA ASP A 422 -137.60 -10.04 18.47
C ASP A 422 -136.90 -11.41 18.37
N SER A 423 -135.80 -11.48 17.62
CA SER A 423 -134.90 -12.65 17.55
C SER A 423 -133.47 -12.28 17.94
#